data_AF-A0A285NPK5-F1
#
_entry.id   AF-A0A285NPK5-F1
#
_cell.length_a   1.000
_cell.length_b   1.000
_cell.length_c   1.000
_cell.angle_alpha   90.00
_cell.angle_beta   90.00
_cell.angle_gamma   90.00
#
_symmetry.space_group_name_H-M   'P 1'
#
loop_
_entity.id
_entity.type
_entity.pdbx_description
1 polymer ?
#
loop_
_entity_poly.entity_id
_entity_poly.type
_entity_poly.pdbx_seq_one_letter_code
_entity_poly.pdbx_strand_id
1 'polypeptide(L)'
;MNTPAFVRKSIINKILVITVSGAVVVSILAFGIFYFIFASEGTYHFLESILNYAKTHPLTFAVFLGFLTFQASLIPIVMTYFLLKKEIIDPLNSIADRMEKISMGEIDEEIPVEREDEIGHLQESFERMRMSLKVIIEKLESDQL
;
A
#
# COMPACT_ATOMS: atom_id res chain seq x y z
N MET A 1 8.00 7.56 -27.87
CA MET A 1 8.63 6.58 -26.97
C MET A 1 7.49 5.98 -26.16
N ASN A 2 7.04 4.77 -26.50
CA ASN A 2 5.91 4.14 -25.81
C ASN A 2 6.40 3.61 -24.47
N THR A 3 5.84 4.12 -23.37
CA THR A 3 6.10 3.56 -22.05
C THR A 3 5.55 2.14 -21.97
N PRO A 4 6.31 1.17 -21.42
CA PRO A 4 5.86 -0.22 -21.31
C PRO A 4 4.60 -0.30 -20.42
N ALA A 5 3.68 -1.20 -20.78
CA ALA A 5 2.32 -1.27 -20.22
C ALA A 5 2.28 -1.35 -18.68
N PHE A 6 3.27 -2.00 -18.05
CA PHE A 6 3.33 -2.15 -16.59
C PHE A 6 3.50 -0.81 -15.84
N VAL A 7 4.17 0.18 -16.45
CA VAL A 7 4.37 1.51 -15.83
C VAL A 7 3.03 2.23 -15.63
N ARG A 8 2.03 1.91 -16.46
CA ARG A 8 0.71 2.53 -16.42
C ARG A 8 -0.10 2.10 -15.19
N LYS A 9 0.12 0.90 -14.65
CA LYS A 9 -0.61 0.33 -13.49
C LYS A 9 0.28 0.04 -12.28
N SER A 10 1.39 0.78 -12.16
CA SER A 10 2.38 0.64 -11.09
C SER A 10 1.79 0.55 -9.68
N ILE A 11 2.24 -0.40 -8.89
CA ILE A 11 1.88 -0.53 -7.46
C ILE A 11 2.37 0.69 -6.68
N ILE A 12 3.52 1.24 -7.05
CA ILE A 12 4.04 2.48 -6.45
C ILE A 12 3.04 3.62 -6.67
N ASN A 13 2.47 3.74 -7.87
CA ASN A 13 1.43 4.74 -8.13
C ASN A 13 0.17 4.47 -7.30
N LYS A 14 -0.25 3.21 -7.11
CA LYS A 14 -1.39 2.88 -6.22
C LYS A 14 -1.12 3.32 -4.78
N ILE A 15 0.08 3.02 -4.25
CA ILE A 15 0.49 3.42 -2.89
C ILE A 15 0.55 4.94 -2.77
N LEU A 16 1.15 5.63 -3.74
CA LEU A 16 1.28 7.08 -3.76
C LEU A 16 -0.08 7.77 -3.82
N VAL A 17 -1.00 7.30 -4.68
CA VAL A 17 -2.35 7.85 -4.75
C VAL A 17 -3.07 7.69 -3.41
N ILE A 18 -2.92 6.56 -2.71
CA ILE A 18 -3.55 6.35 -1.40
C ILE A 18 -2.98 7.30 -0.34
N THR A 19 -1.65 7.44 -0.25
CA THR A 19 -1.02 8.31 0.75
C THR A 19 -1.28 9.80 0.47
N VAL A 20 -1.22 10.21 -0.80
CA VAL A 20 -1.47 11.60 -1.21
C VAL A 20 -2.96 11.94 -1.11
N SER A 21 -3.86 11.07 -1.56
CA SER A 21 -5.30 11.33 -1.43
C SER A 21 -5.73 11.45 0.04
N GLY A 22 -5.18 10.61 0.93
CA GLY A 22 -5.38 10.75 2.37
C GLY A 22 -4.96 12.12 2.90
N ALA A 23 -3.76 12.59 2.52
CA ALA A 23 -3.28 13.92 2.92
C ALA A 23 -4.16 15.05 2.35
N VAL A 24 -4.55 14.96 1.08
CA VAL A 24 -5.41 15.96 0.42
C VAL A 24 -6.79 16.04 1.09
N VAL A 25 -7.40 14.90 1.41
CA VAL A 25 -8.69 14.86 2.11
C VAL A 25 -8.57 15.53 3.49
N VAL A 26 -7.50 15.24 4.24
CA VAL A 26 -7.25 15.89 5.54
C VAL A 26 -7.05 17.40 5.37
N SER A 27 -6.33 17.85 4.34
CA SER A 27 -6.15 19.28 4.06
C SER A 27 -7.48 19.98 3.71
N ILE A 28 -8.33 19.34 2.91
CA ILE A 28 -9.65 19.88 2.55
C ILE A 28 -10.54 19.99 3.79
N LEU A 29 -10.57 18.94 4.62
CA LEU A 29 -11.33 18.95 5.89
C LEU A 29 -10.82 20.04 6.83
N ALA A 30 -9.49 20.17 6.98
CA ALA A 30 -8.89 21.22 7.81
C ALA A 30 -9.26 22.62 7.30
N PHE A 31 -9.23 22.85 5.98
CA PHE A 31 -9.65 24.10 5.38
C PHE A 31 -11.14 24.39 5.61
N GLY A 32 -12.00 23.36 5.49
CA GLY A 32 -13.43 23.48 5.76
C GLY A 32 -13.72 23.82 7.22
N ILE A 33 -13.04 23.16 8.16
CA ILE A 33 -13.13 23.47 9.60
C ILE A 33 -12.67 24.90 9.87
N PHE A 34 -11.54 25.30 9.28
CA PHE A 34 -11.01 26.65 9.41
C PHE A 34 -12.01 27.69 8.89
N TYR A 35 -12.54 27.50 7.68
CA TYR A 35 -13.53 28.40 7.10
C TYR A 35 -14.77 28.50 7.99
N PHE A 36 -15.29 27.37 8.48
CA PHE A 36 -16.45 27.35 9.35
C PHE A 36 -16.22 28.09 10.68
N ILE A 37 -15.04 27.92 11.29
CA ILE A 37 -14.64 28.63 12.53
C ILE A 37 -14.63 30.15 12.33
N PHE A 38 -14.16 30.63 11.16
CA PHE A 38 -14.06 32.06 10.86
C PHE A 38 -15.34 32.67 10.29
N ALA A 39 -16.25 31.86 9.75
CA ALA A 39 -17.50 32.33 9.16
C ALA A 39 -18.67 32.44 10.16
N SER A 40 -18.58 31.77 11.32
CA SER A 40 -19.66 31.71 12.30
C SER A 40 -19.34 32.52 13.55
N GLU A 41 -20.23 33.44 13.95
CA GLU A 41 -20.03 34.26 15.16
C GLU A 41 -20.06 33.41 16.45
N GLY A 42 -20.85 32.34 16.46
CA GLY A 42 -20.97 31.43 17.61
C GLY A 42 -19.73 30.56 17.85
N THR A 43 -18.89 30.34 16.83
CA THR A 43 -17.68 29.52 16.97
C THR A 43 -16.54 30.25 17.68
N TYR A 44 -16.54 31.59 17.72
CA TYR A 44 -15.54 32.35 18.48
C TYR A 44 -15.65 32.12 19.99
N HIS A 45 -16.86 32.17 20.54
CA HIS A 45 -17.08 31.89 21.98
C HIS A 45 -16.71 30.47 22.37
N PHE A 46 -16.98 29.49 21.49
CA PHE A 46 -16.52 28.12 21.69
C PHE A 46 -14.99 28.03 21.67
N LEU A 47 -14.32 28.69 20.71
CA LEU A 47 -12.87 28.70 20.62
C LEU A 47 -12.23 29.36 21.86
N GLU A 48 -12.79 30.48 22.33
CA GLU A 48 -12.37 31.14 23.57
C GLU A 48 -12.50 30.22 24.79
N SER A 49 -13.56 29.41 24.86
CA SER A 49 -13.76 28.43 25.94
C SER A 49 -12.68 27.36 25.93
N ILE A 50 -12.32 26.82 24.76
CA ILE A 50 -11.21 25.87 24.60
C ILE A 50 -9.89 26.54 25.00
N LEU A 51 -9.62 27.76 24.52
CA LEU A 51 -8.39 28.48 24.81
C LEU A 51 -8.24 28.80 26.30
N ASN A 52 -9.33 29.18 26.97
CA ASN A 52 -9.33 29.41 28.41
C ASN A 52 -9.08 28.11 29.17
N TYR A 53 -9.71 27.00 28.79
CA TYR A 53 -9.42 25.69 29.38
C TYR A 53 -7.94 25.31 29.21
N ALA A 54 -7.37 25.50 28.02
CA ALA A 54 -5.97 25.22 27.73
C ALA A 54 -5.01 26.09 28.57
N LYS A 55 -5.37 27.36 28.84
CA LYS A 55 -4.59 28.26 29.71
C LYS A 55 -4.69 27.88 31.19
N THR A 56 -5.87 27.49 31.65
CA THR A 56 -6.10 27.14 33.06
C THR A 56 -5.50 25.78 33.42
N HIS A 57 -5.50 24.83 32.48
CA HIS A 57 -4.97 23.47 32.70
C HIS A 57 -4.03 23.05 31.56
N PRO A 58 -2.82 23.65 31.47
CA PRO A 58 -1.91 23.43 30.34
C PRO A 58 -1.43 21.98 30.24
N LEU A 59 -1.22 21.30 31.37
CA LEU A 59 -0.70 19.94 31.39
C LEU A 59 -1.73 18.91 30.91
N THR A 60 -2.98 18.98 31.39
CA THR A 60 -4.04 18.06 30.95
C THR A 60 -4.39 18.28 29.48
N PHE A 61 -4.42 19.54 29.04
CA PHE A 61 -4.65 19.89 27.64
C PHE A 61 -3.54 19.35 26.73
N ALA A 62 -2.26 19.50 27.13
CA ALA A 62 -1.13 18.96 26.37
C ALA A 62 -1.16 17.43 26.26
N VAL A 63 -1.45 16.72 27.36
CA VAL A 63 -1.58 15.25 27.36
C VAL A 63 -2.75 14.82 26.47
N PHE A 64 -3.89 15.50 26.54
CA PHE A 64 -5.04 15.21 25.69
C PHE A 64 -4.71 15.39 24.21
N LEU A 65 -4.08 16.52 23.84
CA LEU A 65 -3.69 16.78 22.46
C LEU A 65 -2.65 15.76 21.97
N GLY A 66 -1.69 15.39 22.80
CA GLY A 66 -0.70 14.36 22.49
C GLY A 66 -1.33 12.98 22.26
N PHE A 67 -2.33 12.61 23.07
CA PHE A 67 -3.08 11.39 22.85
C PHE A 67 -3.85 11.43 21.51
N LEU A 68 -4.51 12.55 21.22
CA LEU A 68 -5.30 12.71 20.00
C LEU A 68 -4.42 12.66 18.73
N THR A 69 -3.26 13.31 18.74
CA THR A 69 -2.30 13.26 17.62
C THR A 69 -1.68 11.87 17.46
N PHE A 70 -1.41 11.17 18.58
CA PHE A 70 -0.93 9.79 18.54
C PHE A 70 -1.96 8.83 17.90
N GLN A 71 -3.23 8.93 18.29
CA GLN A 71 -4.28 8.10 17.66
C GLN A 71 -4.45 8.43 16.17
N ALA A 72 -4.39 9.71 15.80
CA ALA A 72 -4.49 10.13 14.41
C ALA A 72 -3.34 9.62 13.54
N SER A 73 -2.12 9.46 14.09
CA SER A 73 -0.97 8.95 13.34
C SER A 73 -1.00 7.44 13.12
N LEU A 74 -1.70 6.66 13.96
CA LEU A 74 -1.79 5.21 13.82
C LEU A 74 -2.59 4.76 12.59
N ILE A 75 -3.65 5.50 12.24
CA ILE A 75 -4.55 5.15 11.12
C ILE A 75 -3.79 4.95 9.79
N PRO A 76 -2.99 5.93 9.30
CA PRO A 76 -2.27 5.77 8.03
C PRO A 76 -1.20 4.67 8.10
N ILE A 77 -0.58 4.45 9.26
CA ILE A 77 0.41 3.37 9.45
C ILE A 77 -0.26 2.01 9.24
N VAL A 78 -1.39 1.77 9.92
CA VAL A 78 -2.13 0.51 9.81
C VAL A 78 -2.65 0.29 8.40
N MET A 79 -3.22 1.33 7.77
CA MET A 79 -3.69 1.23 6.37
C MET A 79 -2.55 0.88 5.41
N THR A 80 -1.40 1.53 5.54
CA THR A 80 -0.23 1.27 4.69
C THR A 80 0.27 -0.16 4.87
N TYR A 81 0.33 -0.66 6.10
CA TYR A 81 0.72 -2.04 6.38
C TYR A 81 -0.15 -3.06 5.65
N PHE A 82 -1.48 -2.95 5.77
CA PHE A 82 -2.40 -3.89 5.10
C PHE A 82 -2.30 -3.82 3.58
N LEU A 83 -2.08 -2.64 3.03
CA LEU A 83 -1.88 -2.46 1.59
C LEU A 83 -0.58 -3.10 1.11
N LEU A 84 0.55 -2.85 1.78
CA LEU A 84 1.83 -3.48 1.46
C LEU A 84 1.74 -5.00 1.54
N LYS A 85 1.08 -5.50 2.58
CA LYS A 85 0.88 -6.93 2.76
C LYS A 85 0.16 -7.54 1.56
N LYS A 86 -1.01 -7.00 1.21
CA LYS A 86 -1.86 -7.55 0.15
C LYS A 86 -1.30 -7.33 -1.27
N GLU A 87 -0.72 -6.16 -1.53
CA GLU A 87 -0.30 -5.79 -2.89
C GLU A 87 1.13 -6.25 -3.24
N ILE A 88 1.98 -6.48 -2.23
CA ILE A 88 3.40 -6.81 -2.45
C ILE A 88 3.79 -8.10 -1.75
N ILE A 89 3.61 -8.19 -0.43
CA ILE A 89 4.17 -9.31 0.35
C ILE A 89 3.47 -10.64 0.01
N ASP A 90 2.15 -10.68 -0.01
CA ASP A 90 1.40 -11.92 -0.27
C ASP A 90 1.67 -12.44 -1.70
N PRO A 91 1.66 -11.61 -2.77
CA PRO A 91 2.08 -12.06 -4.10
C PRO A 91 3.53 -12.52 -4.17
N LEU A 92 4.47 -11.84 -3.50
CA LEU A 92 5.88 -12.25 -3.48
C LEU A 92 6.07 -13.60 -2.80
N ASN A 93 5.40 -13.83 -1.67
CA ASN A 93 5.42 -15.12 -0.99
C ASN A 93 4.84 -16.22 -1.90
N SER A 94 3.73 -15.96 -2.58
CA SER A 94 3.17 -16.93 -3.52
C SER A 94 4.12 -17.28 -4.67
N ILE A 95 4.90 -16.32 -5.18
CA ILE A 95 5.91 -16.58 -6.20
C ILE A 95 7.05 -17.41 -5.59
N ALA A 96 7.53 -17.03 -4.40
CA ALA A 96 8.60 -17.74 -3.71
C ALA A 96 8.25 -19.22 -3.46
N ASP A 97 7.04 -19.50 -2.97
CA ASP A 97 6.56 -20.86 -2.70
C ASP A 97 6.51 -21.71 -3.99
N ARG A 98 6.04 -21.14 -5.11
CA ARG A 98 6.03 -21.83 -6.41
C ARG A 98 7.44 -22.08 -6.93
N MET A 99 8.33 -21.12 -6.73
CA MET A 99 9.74 -21.25 -7.13
C MET A 99 10.48 -22.32 -6.32
N GLU A 100 10.15 -22.47 -5.03
CA GLU A 100 10.69 -23.54 -4.20
C GLU A 100 10.28 -24.92 -4.75
N LYS A 101 9.01 -25.12 -5.10
CA LYS A 101 8.54 -26.36 -5.75
C LYS A 101 9.25 -26.65 -7.08
N ILE A 102 9.37 -25.64 -7.93
CA ILE A 102 10.11 -25.73 -9.21
C ILE A 102 11.56 -26.17 -8.96
N SER A 103 12.21 -25.65 -7.91
CA SER A 103 13.57 -26.02 -7.55
C SER A 103 13.71 -27.48 -7.09
N MET A 104 12.63 -28.09 -6.61
CA MET A 104 12.55 -29.50 -6.22
C MET A 104 12.18 -30.43 -7.39
N GLY A 105 11.99 -29.88 -8.60
CA GLY A 105 11.63 -30.64 -9.80
C GLY A 105 10.13 -30.72 -10.09
N GLU A 106 9.28 -30.10 -9.26
CA GLU A 106 7.83 -30.00 -9.51
C GLU A 106 7.56 -28.89 -10.55
N ILE A 107 7.79 -29.19 -11.83
CA ILE A 107 7.76 -28.20 -12.92
C ILE A 107 6.38 -27.99 -13.53
N ASP A 108 5.39 -28.85 -13.24
CA ASP A 108 4.08 -28.82 -13.90
C ASP A 108 3.13 -27.74 -13.39
N GLU A 109 3.38 -27.18 -12.20
CA GLU A 109 2.53 -26.13 -11.63
C GLU A 109 2.84 -24.76 -12.25
N GLU A 110 1.86 -24.15 -12.91
CA GLU A 110 1.99 -22.82 -13.54
C GLU A 110 2.13 -21.69 -12.51
N ILE A 111 2.81 -20.61 -12.90
CA ILE A 111 2.83 -19.35 -12.14
C ILE A 111 1.76 -18.42 -12.74
N PRO A 112 0.63 -18.18 -12.05
CA PRO A 112 -0.47 -17.41 -12.60
C PRO A 112 -0.09 -15.94 -12.74
N VAL A 113 -0.29 -15.37 -13.94
CA VAL A 113 -0.07 -13.95 -14.25
C VAL A 113 -1.41 -13.22 -14.24
N GLU A 114 -1.81 -12.74 -13.06
CA GLU A 114 -3.14 -12.12 -12.85
C GLU A 114 -3.08 -10.58 -12.79
N ARG A 115 -1.88 -10.01 -12.90
CA ARG A 115 -1.61 -8.59 -12.66
C ARG A 115 -0.93 -7.95 -13.86
N GLU A 116 -1.21 -6.67 -14.08
CA GLU A 116 -0.59 -5.85 -15.13
C GLU A 116 0.40 -4.82 -14.55
N ASP A 117 0.95 -5.09 -13.38
CA ASP A 117 1.89 -4.23 -12.67
C ASP A 117 3.27 -4.88 -12.55
N GLU A 118 4.15 -4.31 -11.72
CA GLU A 118 5.52 -4.79 -11.55
C GLU A 118 5.57 -6.26 -11.08
N ILE A 119 4.61 -6.66 -10.23
CA ILE A 119 4.50 -8.04 -9.74
C ILE A 119 4.01 -8.95 -10.84
N GLY A 120 3.03 -8.50 -11.65
CA GLY A 120 2.58 -9.25 -12.83
C GLY A 120 3.69 -9.52 -13.84
N HIS A 121 4.53 -8.51 -14.10
CA HIS A 121 5.68 -8.67 -14.99
C HIS A 121 6.76 -9.61 -14.41
N LEU A 122 6.91 -9.61 -13.08
CA LEU A 122 7.76 -10.56 -12.38
C LEU A 122 7.23 -12.00 -12.53
N GLN A 123 5.92 -12.21 -12.32
CA GLN A 123 5.24 -13.49 -12.53
C GLN A 123 5.46 -13.99 -13.96
N GLU A 124 5.27 -13.13 -14.96
CA GLU A 124 5.49 -13.46 -16.38
C GLU A 124 6.94 -13.91 -16.66
N SER A 125 7.91 -13.25 -16.03
CA SER A 125 9.32 -13.60 -16.20
C SER A 125 9.67 -14.94 -15.55
N PHE A 126 9.14 -15.23 -14.36
CA PHE A 126 9.32 -16.53 -13.72
C PHE A 126 8.59 -17.66 -14.46
N GLU A 127 7.40 -17.39 -15.01
CA GLU A 127 6.67 -18.37 -15.79
C GLU A 127 7.42 -18.75 -17.08
N ARG A 128 8.02 -17.78 -17.77
CA ARG A 128 8.92 -18.06 -18.90
C ARG A 128 10.11 -18.94 -18.50
N MET A 129 10.69 -18.70 -17.32
CA MET A 129 11.79 -19.51 -16.81
C MET A 129 11.35 -20.95 -16.52
N ARG A 130 10.19 -21.14 -15.86
CA ARG A 130 9.59 -22.46 -15.62
C ARG A 130 9.35 -23.21 -16.94
N MET A 131 8.74 -22.55 -17.92
CA MET A 131 8.49 -23.15 -19.24
C MET A 131 9.79 -23.54 -19.95
N SER A 132 10.83 -22.71 -19.87
CA SER A 132 12.14 -23.06 -20.43
C SER A 132 12.75 -24.30 -19.76
N LEU A 133 12.63 -24.42 -18.44
CA LEU A 133 13.10 -25.59 -17.70
C LEU A 133 12.30 -26.84 -18.08
N LYS A 134 10.96 -26.73 -18.20
CA LYS A 134 10.10 -27.83 -18.63
C LYS A 134 10.51 -28.39 -19.99
N VAL A 135 10.73 -27.52 -20.98
CA VAL A 135 11.20 -27.93 -22.31
C VAL A 135 12.56 -28.62 -22.26
N ILE A 136 13.48 -28.15 -21.40
CA ILE A 136 14.81 -28.78 -21.24
C ILE A 136 14.66 -30.19 -20.65
N ILE A 137 13.82 -30.35 -19.63
CA ILE A 137 13.57 -31.65 -18.98
C ILE A 137 12.93 -32.63 -19.97
N GLU A 138 11.85 -32.23 -20.66
CA GLU A 138 11.15 -33.06 -21.64
C GLU A 138 12.08 -33.54 -22.77
N LYS A 139 13.00 -32.68 -23.21
CA LYS A 139 13.99 -33.04 -24.24
C LYS A 139 15.01 -34.06 -23.74
N LEU A 140 15.47 -33.91 -22.49
CA LEU A 140 16.40 -34.86 -21.89
C LEU A 140 15.76 -36.24 -21.70
N GLU A 141 14.48 -36.29 -21.36
CA GLU A 141 13.72 -37.53 -21.26
C GLU A 141 13.50 -38.19 -22.63
N SER A 142 13.23 -37.39 -23.68
CA SER A 142 13.05 -37.93 -25.04
C SER A 142 14.33 -38.45 -25.68
N ASP A 143 15.49 -37.84 -25.37
CA ASP A 143 16.79 -38.26 -25.91
C ASP A 143 17.35 -39.54 -25.22
N GLN A 144 16.72 -40.01 -24.13
CA GLN A 144 17.07 -41.23 -23.40
C GLN A 144 16.23 -42.47 -23.78
N LEU A 145 15.27 -42.33 -24.71
CA LEU A 145 14.45 -43.41 -25.27
C LEU A 145 14.89 -43.78 -26.70
#